data_AF-B7PZP9-F1
#
_entry.id   AF-B7PZP9-F1
#
_cell.length_a   1.000
_cell.length_b   1.000
_cell.length_c   1.000
_cell.angle_alpha   90.00
_cell.angle_beta   90.00
_cell.angle_gamma   90.00
#
_symmetry.space_group_name_H-M   'P 1'
#
loop_
_entity.id
_entity.type
_entity.pdbx_description
1 polymer ?
#
loop_
_entity_poly.entity_id
_entity_poly.type
_entity_poly.pdbx_seq_one_letter_code
_entity_poly.pdbx_strand_id
1 'polypeptide(L)'
;MHCSWVQELEEGLELMPSMSAIKENLQEAPEDDCVADKAELVEQASGVLEKYNDSNLHELPLDELLQQQQQTKLEKRRLRRLLREFEEDFQKQTGRKVQKEDKAPMDSVYCEYKHVKARMRLLEALVSKHEHRRDI
;
A
#
# COMPACT_ATOMS: atom_id res chain seq x y z
N MET A 1 21.43 -12.19 -4.15
CA MET A 1 21.28 -10.75 -3.87
C MET A 1 19.80 -10.47 -3.77
N HIS A 2 19.22 -10.64 -2.58
CA HIS A 2 17.80 -10.40 -2.33
C HIS A 2 17.62 -8.93 -1.92
N CYS A 3 16.67 -8.22 -2.53
CA CYS A 3 16.37 -6.83 -2.21
C CYS A 3 15.87 -6.71 -0.76
N SER A 4 16.51 -5.87 0.04
CA SER A 4 16.13 -5.60 1.45
C SER A 4 14.64 -5.26 1.58
N TRP A 5 14.07 -4.52 0.63
CA TRP A 5 12.67 -4.09 0.64
C TRP A 5 11.65 -5.18 0.31
N VAL A 6 12.02 -6.19 -0.49
CA VAL A 6 11.12 -7.28 -0.87
C VAL A 6 11.07 -8.34 0.23
N GLN A 7 12.21 -8.57 0.88
CA GLN A 7 12.33 -9.51 1.99
C GLN A 7 11.70 -8.96 3.28
N GLU A 8 11.86 -7.66 3.56
CA GLU A 8 11.17 -6.98 4.67
C GLU A 8 9.64 -6.88 4.46
N LEU A 9 9.19 -6.91 3.20
CA LEU A 9 7.77 -7.05 2.83
C LEU A 9 7.20 -8.47 3.07
N GLU A 10 8.06 -9.50 3.05
CA GLU A 10 7.69 -10.90 3.29
C GLU A 10 7.87 -11.32 4.76
N GLU A 11 8.83 -10.72 5.49
CA GLU A 11 9.16 -11.07 6.88
C GLU A 11 8.54 -10.15 7.96
N GLY A 12 8.13 -8.91 7.63
CA GLY A 12 7.66 -7.94 8.63
C GLY A 12 6.14 -7.87 8.85
N LEU A 13 5.62 -8.65 9.81
CA LEU A 13 4.31 -8.39 10.44
C LEU A 13 4.40 -7.28 11.51
N GLU A 14 5.59 -6.79 11.85
CA GLU A 14 5.83 -5.74 12.85
C GLU A 14 6.76 -4.67 12.24
N LEU A 15 6.37 -3.39 12.35
CA LEU A 15 7.12 -2.19 11.96
C LEU A 15 7.42 -1.98 10.45
N MET A 16 6.46 -1.39 9.74
CA MET A 16 6.81 -0.28 8.85
C MET A 16 6.75 1.00 9.67
N PRO A 17 7.83 1.77 9.82
CA PRO A 17 7.76 3.10 10.40
C PRO A 17 6.68 3.90 9.68
N SER A 18 5.74 4.40 10.47
CA SER A 18 4.82 5.45 10.06
C SER A 18 5.60 6.55 9.34
N MET A 19 5.01 7.15 8.31
CA MET A 19 5.45 8.45 7.78
C MET A 19 5.23 9.58 8.79
N SER A 20 5.49 9.33 10.07
CA SER A 20 5.60 10.29 11.15
C SER A 20 6.99 10.29 11.79
N ALA A 21 7.95 9.50 11.29
CA ALA A 21 9.36 9.61 11.69
C ALA A 21 10.10 10.74 10.95
N ILE A 22 9.42 11.86 10.72
CA ILE A 22 10.03 13.20 10.61
C ILE A 22 9.55 13.95 11.84
N LYS A 23 10.04 13.55 13.01
CA LYS A 23 9.96 14.37 14.21
C LYS A 23 11.18 14.03 15.04
N GLU A 24 12.20 14.84 14.85
CA GLU A 24 13.08 15.38 15.90
C GLU A 24 14.39 15.83 15.24
N ASN A 25 14.32 16.92 14.47
CA ASN A 25 15.30 17.99 14.56
C ASN A 25 14.73 19.22 13.84
N LEU A 26 13.86 19.95 14.54
CA LEU A 26 13.44 21.28 14.15
C LEU A 26 14.00 22.23 15.21
N GLN A 27 15.17 22.78 14.90
CA GLN A 27 15.66 23.99 15.56
C GLN A 27 14.69 25.12 15.18
N GLU A 28 14.06 25.72 16.18
CA GLU A 28 13.15 26.86 16.01
C GLU A 28 13.89 28.13 15.55
N ALA A 29 13.30 28.82 14.57
CA ALA A 29 13.48 30.25 14.27
C ALA A 29 12.30 30.71 13.37
N PRO A 30 11.94 32.00 13.31
CA PRO A 30 10.60 32.49 13.66
C PRO A 30 9.69 32.79 12.46
N GLU A 31 8.42 32.91 12.82
CA GLU A 31 7.23 33.32 12.05
C GLU A 31 7.36 34.62 11.23
N ASP A 32 6.93 34.58 9.95
CA ASP A 32 6.21 35.66 9.26
C ASP A 32 5.52 35.14 7.97
N ASP A 33 4.20 35.33 7.95
CA ASP A 33 3.17 35.24 6.91
C ASP A 33 3.46 34.65 5.50
N CYS A 34 2.69 33.60 5.14
CA CYS A 34 2.06 33.54 3.81
C CYS A 34 0.78 32.69 3.82
N VAL A 35 -0.37 33.37 3.81
CA VAL A 35 -1.67 32.79 3.49
C VAL A 35 -1.78 32.67 1.96
N ALA A 36 -1.80 31.45 1.43
CA ALA A 36 -2.24 31.18 0.06
C ALA A 36 -2.76 29.73 -0.06
N ASP A 37 -4.08 29.64 -0.22
CA ASP A 37 -4.91 28.53 -0.73
C ASP A 37 -4.38 27.08 -0.69
N LYS A 38 -4.81 26.33 0.34
CA LYS A 38 -4.85 24.86 0.36
C LYS A 38 -6.15 24.32 -0.27
N ALA A 39 -6.55 24.83 -1.42
CA ALA A 39 -7.78 24.40 -2.10
C ALA A 39 -7.58 23.78 -3.49
N GLU A 40 -6.34 23.63 -3.99
CA GLU A 40 -6.10 23.12 -5.35
C GLU A 40 -5.09 21.95 -5.40
N LEU A 41 -5.36 20.89 -4.64
CA LEU A 41 -4.74 19.57 -4.88
C LEU A 41 -5.60 18.40 -4.34
N VAL A 42 -6.93 18.55 -4.39
CA VAL A 42 -7.91 17.56 -3.85
C VAL A 42 -8.88 17.08 -4.94
N GLU A 43 -8.48 17.06 -6.22
CA GLU A 43 -9.39 16.65 -7.32
C GLU A 43 -8.86 15.52 -8.22
N GLN A 44 -7.70 14.91 -7.90
CA GLN A 44 -7.14 13.81 -8.71
C GLN A 44 -6.83 12.52 -7.93
N ALA A 45 -7.24 12.42 -6.67
CA ALA A 45 -7.07 11.22 -5.84
C ALA A 45 -8.36 10.36 -5.73
N SER A 46 -9.51 10.85 -6.20
CA SER A 46 -10.80 10.19 -5.97
C SER A 46 -11.06 8.99 -6.89
N GLY A 47 -10.47 8.95 -8.09
CA GLY A 47 -10.80 7.91 -9.09
C GLY A 47 -10.17 6.54 -8.85
N VAL A 48 -9.03 6.46 -8.15
CA VAL A 48 -8.27 5.21 -7.96
C VAL A 48 -8.74 4.45 -6.70
N LEU A 49 -9.36 5.15 -5.74
CA LEU A 49 -9.77 4.57 -4.45
C LEU A 49 -11.11 3.82 -4.52
N GLU A 50 -11.98 4.16 -5.47
CA GLU A 50 -13.29 3.50 -5.66
C GLU A 50 -13.18 2.02 -6.04
N LYS A 51 -12.08 1.61 -6.70
CA LYS A 51 -11.84 0.21 -7.11
C LYS A 51 -11.87 -0.77 -5.94
N TYR A 52 -11.61 -0.28 -4.72
CA TYR A 52 -11.48 -1.12 -3.54
C TYR A 52 -12.40 -0.70 -2.40
N ASN A 53 -13.62 -0.29 -2.72
CA ASN A 53 -14.65 -0.10 -1.72
C ASN A 53 -14.93 -1.42 -0.98
N ASP A 54 -14.44 -1.52 0.25
CA ASP A 54 -14.50 -2.73 1.08
C ASP A 54 -15.77 -2.78 1.95
N SER A 55 -16.63 -1.75 1.87
CA SER A 55 -17.83 -1.61 2.69
C SER A 55 -18.85 -2.73 2.51
N ASN A 56 -18.89 -3.40 1.36
CA ASN A 56 -19.83 -4.50 1.13
C ASN A 56 -19.25 -5.91 1.40
N LEU A 57 -17.93 -6.04 1.65
CA LEU A 57 -17.29 -7.36 1.79
C LEU A 57 -17.87 -8.21 2.93
N HIS A 58 -18.32 -7.58 4.01
CA HIS A 58 -18.83 -8.27 5.19
C HIS A 58 -20.20 -8.95 4.98
N GLU A 59 -20.92 -8.61 3.91
CA GLU A 59 -22.23 -9.18 3.55
C GLU A 59 -22.11 -10.33 2.55
N LEU A 60 -20.94 -10.50 1.92
CA LEU A 60 -20.73 -11.50 0.87
C LEU A 60 -20.77 -12.94 1.41
N PRO A 61 -21.30 -13.90 0.63
CA PRO A 61 -21.22 -15.32 0.96
C PRO A 61 -19.77 -15.83 0.96
N LEU A 62 -19.54 -16.95 1.65
CA LEU A 62 -18.20 -17.52 1.83
C LEU A 62 -17.48 -17.80 0.50
N ASP A 63 -18.19 -18.33 -0.49
CA ASP A 63 -17.61 -18.67 -1.78
C ASP A 63 -17.12 -17.41 -2.53
N GLU A 64 -17.90 -16.32 -2.46
CA GLU A 64 -17.47 -15.03 -3.03
C GLU A 64 -16.32 -14.41 -2.24
N LEU A 65 -16.31 -14.52 -0.91
CA LEU A 65 -15.17 -14.08 -0.09
C LEU A 65 -13.88 -14.81 -0.48
N LEU A 66 -13.95 -16.12 -0.72
CA LEU A 66 -12.81 -16.92 -1.17
C LEU A 66 -12.36 -16.51 -2.58
N GLN A 67 -13.30 -16.27 -3.50
CA GLN A 67 -12.97 -15.77 -4.84
C GLN A 67 -12.30 -14.39 -4.78
N GLN A 68 -12.83 -13.47 -3.98
CA GLN A 68 -12.22 -12.15 -3.74
C GLN A 68 -10.83 -12.29 -3.12
N GLN A 69 -10.62 -13.23 -2.21
CA GLN A 69 -9.31 -13.51 -1.62
C GLN A 69 -8.32 -14.00 -2.67
N GLN A 70 -8.72 -14.92 -3.57
CA GLN A 70 -7.87 -15.38 -4.66
C GLN A 70 -7.51 -14.24 -5.63
N GLN A 71 -8.49 -13.43 -6.02
CA GLN A 71 -8.26 -12.27 -6.89
C GLN A 71 -7.28 -11.27 -6.25
N THR A 72 -7.49 -10.96 -4.97
CA THR A 72 -6.60 -10.10 -4.18
C THR A 72 -5.18 -10.69 -4.09
N LYS A 73 -5.03 -12.02 -4.05
CA LYS A 73 -3.71 -12.71 -4.02
C LYS A 73 -2.98 -12.51 -5.35
N LEU A 74 -3.70 -12.63 -6.46
CA LEU A 74 -3.14 -12.41 -7.80
C LEU A 74 -2.75 -10.94 -8.02
N GLU A 75 -3.60 -10.00 -7.63
CA GLU A 75 -3.30 -8.57 -7.74
C GLU A 75 -2.09 -8.19 -6.88
N LYS A 76 -2.03 -8.67 -5.62
CA LYS A 76 -0.86 -8.48 -4.75
C LYS A 76 0.41 -9.03 -5.40
N ARG A 77 0.34 -10.19 -6.07
CA ARG A 77 1.49 -10.77 -6.79
C ARG A 77 1.88 -9.95 -8.03
N ARG A 78 0.92 -9.39 -8.75
CA ARG A 78 1.16 -8.52 -9.91
C ARG A 78 1.86 -7.22 -9.47
N LEU A 79 1.34 -6.53 -8.47
CA LEU A 79 1.92 -5.28 -7.96
C LEU A 79 3.34 -5.50 -7.43
N ARG A 80 3.60 -6.62 -6.73
CA ARG A 80 4.96 -6.99 -6.31
C ARG A 80 5.93 -7.20 -7.48
N ARG A 81 5.46 -7.73 -8.61
CA ARG A 81 6.30 -7.89 -9.80
C ARG A 81 6.64 -6.55 -10.42
N LEU A 82 5.64 -5.70 -10.61
CA LEU A 82 5.81 -4.37 -11.20
C LEU A 82 6.81 -3.52 -10.41
N LEU A 83 6.69 -3.52 -9.07
CA LEU A 83 7.63 -2.80 -8.20
C LEU A 83 9.07 -3.34 -8.31
N ARG A 84 9.25 -4.65 -8.45
CA ARG A 84 10.59 -5.24 -8.64
C ARG A 84 11.17 -4.92 -10.01
N GLU A 85 10.37 -5.04 -11.07
CA GLU A 85 10.78 -4.71 -12.44
C GLU A 85 11.25 -3.26 -12.51
N PHE A 86 10.51 -2.34 -11.88
CA PHE A 86 10.92 -0.95 -11.76
C PHE A 86 12.28 -0.78 -11.05
N GLU A 87 12.47 -1.41 -9.88
CA GLU A 87 13.72 -1.31 -9.13
C GLU A 87 14.91 -1.88 -9.91
N GLU A 88 14.71 -3.03 -10.56
CA GLU A 88 15.74 -3.69 -11.36
C GLU A 88 16.12 -2.86 -12.58
N ASP A 89 15.14 -2.32 -13.30
CA ASP A 89 15.39 -1.52 -14.50
C ASP A 89 16.01 -0.17 -14.15
N PHE A 90 15.58 0.44 -13.05
CA PHE A 90 16.20 1.66 -12.53
C PHE A 90 17.66 1.41 -12.17
N GLN A 91 17.96 0.30 -11.48
CA GLN A 91 19.33 -0.03 -11.11
C GLN A 91 20.20 -0.34 -12.32
N LYS A 92 19.69 -1.05 -13.33
CA LYS A 92 20.41 -1.33 -14.58
C LYS A 92 20.73 -0.05 -15.35
N GLN A 93 19.80 0.92 -15.39
CA GLN A 93 19.95 2.15 -16.15
C GLN A 93 20.84 3.18 -15.45
N THR A 94 20.69 3.34 -14.14
CA THR A 94 21.38 4.39 -13.38
C THR A 94 22.64 3.92 -12.67
N GLY A 95 22.82 2.59 -12.55
CA GLY A 95 23.90 1.98 -11.78
C GLY A 95 23.76 2.13 -10.25
N ARG A 96 22.68 2.75 -9.77
CA ARG A 96 22.41 2.98 -8.34
C ARG A 96 21.04 2.46 -7.93
N LYS A 97 20.84 2.27 -6.63
CA LYS A 97 19.52 1.92 -6.09
C LYS A 97 18.55 3.12 -6.15
N VAL A 98 17.26 2.83 -6.23
CA VAL A 98 16.15 3.80 -6.14
C VAL A 98 16.20 4.54 -4.80
N GLN A 99 16.18 5.87 -4.81
CA GLN A 99 16.07 6.71 -3.61
C GLN A 99 14.63 7.19 -3.37
N LYS A 100 14.39 7.97 -2.32
CA LYS A 100 13.04 8.40 -1.94
C LYS A 100 12.41 9.30 -3.01
N GLU A 101 13.22 10.14 -3.62
CA GLU A 101 12.85 11.12 -4.64
C GLU A 101 12.50 10.43 -5.97
N ASP A 102 13.13 9.29 -6.25
CA ASP A 102 12.93 8.52 -7.49
C ASP A 102 11.65 7.64 -7.45
N LYS A 103 10.93 7.61 -6.32
CA LYS A 103 9.73 6.76 -6.14
C LYS A 103 8.46 7.38 -6.70
N ALA A 104 8.43 8.70 -6.89
CA ALA A 104 7.28 9.44 -7.39
C ALA A 104 6.60 8.80 -8.63
N PRO A 105 7.33 8.25 -9.62
CA PRO A 105 6.72 7.58 -10.77
C PRO A 105 5.89 6.33 -10.41
N MET A 106 6.17 5.68 -9.26
CA MET A 106 5.52 4.45 -8.80
C MET A 106 4.56 4.67 -7.62
N ASP A 107 4.30 5.91 -7.21
CA ASP A 107 3.48 6.22 -6.03
C ASP A 107 2.08 5.60 -6.11
N SER A 108 1.43 5.65 -7.28
CA SER A 108 0.12 5.01 -7.51
C SER A 108 0.16 3.50 -7.27
N VAL A 109 1.17 2.82 -7.82
CA VAL A 109 1.39 1.38 -7.68
C VAL A 109 1.66 0.99 -6.22
N TYR A 110 2.42 1.82 -5.49
CA TYR A 110 2.66 1.62 -4.06
C TYR A 110 1.38 1.79 -3.23
N CYS A 111 0.59 2.83 -3.51
CA CYS A 111 -0.70 3.05 -2.87
C CYS A 111 -1.65 1.86 -3.10
N GLU A 112 -1.74 1.37 -4.34
CA GLU A 112 -2.52 0.18 -4.68
C GLU A 112 -2.03 -1.06 -3.93
N TYR A 113 -0.72 -1.30 -3.86
CA TYR A 113 -0.17 -2.44 -3.14
C TYR A 113 -0.54 -2.40 -1.66
N LYS A 114 -0.48 -1.22 -1.03
CA LYS A 114 -0.89 -1.04 0.38
C LYS A 114 -2.38 -1.32 0.56
N HIS A 115 -3.22 -0.83 -0.35
CA HIS A 115 -4.66 -1.10 -0.31
C HIS A 115 -4.95 -2.59 -0.43
N VAL A 116 -4.38 -3.24 -1.44
CA VAL A 116 -4.53 -4.68 -1.68
C VAL A 116 -3.99 -5.51 -0.51
N LYS A 117 -2.91 -5.07 0.15
CA LYS A 117 -2.39 -5.71 1.36
C LYS A 117 -3.39 -5.59 2.52
N ALA A 118 -4.02 -4.44 2.73
CA ALA A 118 -5.04 -4.25 3.76
C ALA A 118 -6.29 -5.08 3.47
N ARG A 119 -6.81 -5.01 2.23
CA ARG A 119 -7.96 -5.81 1.76
C ARG A 119 -7.72 -7.31 1.93
N MET A 120 -6.50 -7.80 1.70
CA MET A 120 -6.16 -9.20 1.95
C MET A 120 -6.38 -9.59 3.42
N ARG A 121 -5.90 -8.76 4.35
CA ARG A 121 -6.04 -9.03 5.79
C ARG A 121 -7.50 -9.01 6.23
N LEU A 122 -8.28 -8.09 5.67
CA LEU A 122 -9.73 -8.04 5.90
C LEU A 122 -10.42 -9.32 5.41
N LEU A 123 -10.13 -9.77 4.19
CA LEU A 123 -10.69 -11.00 3.64
C LEU A 123 -10.26 -12.25 4.43
N GLU A 124 -9.02 -12.33 4.89
CA GLU A 124 -8.55 -13.39 5.79
C GLU A 124 -9.39 -13.42 7.09
N ALA A 125 -9.59 -12.26 7.73
CA ALA A 125 -10.40 -12.16 8.94
C ALA A 125 -11.88 -12.54 8.73
N LEU A 126 -12.48 -12.10 7.61
CA LEU A 126 -13.87 -12.41 7.27
C LEU A 126 -14.09 -13.89 6.99
N VAL A 127 -13.16 -14.54 6.28
CA VAL A 127 -13.19 -15.99 6.03
C VAL A 127 -13.08 -16.76 7.35
N SER A 128 -12.12 -16.43 8.21
CA SER A 128 -11.99 -17.09 9.52
C SER A 128 -13.24 -16.91 10.39
N LYS A 129 -13.89 -15.74 10.35
CA LYS A 129 -15.18 -15.52 11.02
C LYS A 129 -16.30 -16.41 10.48
N HIS A 130 -16.35 -16.65 9.17
CA HIS A 130 -17.33 -17.54 8.55
C HIS A 130 -17.11 -19.01 8.93
N GLU A 131 -15.86 -19.46 8.94
CA GLU A 131 -15.48 -20.82 9.34
C GLU A 131 -15.90 -21.07 10.79
N HIS A 132 -15.56 -20.16 11.70
CA HIS A 132 -15.94 -20.27 13.10
C HIS A 132 -17.47 -20.32 13.33
N ARG A 133 -18.26 -19.64 12.47
CA ARG A 133 -19.73 -19.68 12.55
C ARG A 133 -20.33 -21.02 12.08
N ARG A 134 -19.62 -21.80 11.25
CA ARG A 134 -20.08 -23.11 10.78
C ARG A 134 -19.75 -24.25 11.74
N ASP A 135 -18.75 -24.05 12.58
CA ASP A 135 -18.25 -25.07 13.53
C ASP A 135 -18.97 -25.01 14.90
N ILE A 136 -19.99 -24.14 15.04
CA ILE A 136 -20.87 -24.00 16.21
C ILE A 136 -22.28 -24.45 15.82
#